data_AF-A0A6L2M536-F1
#
_entry.id   AF-A0A6L2M536-F1
#
_cell.length_a   1.000
_cell.length_b   1.000
_cell.length_c   1.000
_cell.angle_alpha   90.00
_cell.angle_beta   90.00
_cell.angle_gamma   90.00
#
_symmetry.space_group_name_H-M   'P 1'
#
loop_
_entity.id
_entity.type
_entity.pdbx_description
1 polymer ?
#
loop_
_entity_poly.entity_id
_entity_poly.type
_entity_poly.pdbx_seq_one_letter_code
_entity_poly.pdbx_strand_id
1 'polypeptide(L)'
;MDDDKEKEELKQCFEIVPDEGDDVTIDATPLSIKIPIIDYKIYHEGKKSFFQIIRVDGKTQMYLTFSKMLMNFDRENLEVLWRIVKSRFKKTKPVDYMDTFLPFNLKTMFEHHVKDNVWKSQQGLVKVLNWKLFDSSRVHYVTLQSMSFHILVEKIYPLTNHTLQQLFNDVKLQVNYEYEMAFDLLRLVKKQLKEGYVPE
;
A
#
# COMPACT_ATOMS: atom_id res chain seq x y z
N MET A 1 8.54 30.48 8.72
CA MET A 1 8.70 30.35 10.19
C MET A 1 7.81 29.25 10.76
N ASP A 2 6.49 29.26 10.57
CA ASP A 2 5.63 28.14 11.03
C ASP A 2 5.76 26.86 10.18
N ASP A 3 5.86 26.96 8.85
CA ASP A 3 6.04 25.78 7.97
C ASP A 3 7.41 25.11 8.17
N ASP A 4 8.46 25.91 8.42
CA ASP A 4 9.80 25.37 8.68
C ASP A 4 9.84 24.58 9.99
N LYS A 5 9.19 25.11 11.04
CA LYS A 5 9.08 24.43 12.33
C LYS A 5 8.29 23.13 12.21
N GLU A 6 7.16 23.13 11.49
CA GLU A 6 6.39 21.92 11.25
C GLU A 6 7.21 20.87 10.50
N LYS A 7 7.94 21.25 9.44
CA LYS A 7 8.79 20.32 8.70
C LYS A 7 9.86 19.69 9.58
N GLU A 8 10.49 20.44 10.48
CA GLU A 8 11.46 19.89 11.42
C GLU A 8 10.83 18.89 12.42
N GLU A 9 9.62 19.15 12.89
CA GLU A 9 8.87 18.19 13.71
C GLU A 9 8.57 16.91 12.91
N LEU A 10 8.07 17.04 11.69
CA LEU A 10 7.68 15.89 10.85
C LEU A 10 8.88 15.06 10.38
N LYS A 11 10.05 15.65 10.19
CA LYS A 11 11.29 14.92 9.86
C LYS A 11 11.68 13.89 10.91
N GLN A 12 11.26 14.07 12.17
CA GLN A 12 11.56 13.11 13.24
C GLN A 12 10.67 11.84 13.16
N CYS A 13 9.56 11.92 12.44
CA CYS A 13 8.56 10.85 12.32
C CYS A 13 8.86 9.83 11.21
N PHE A 14 9.89 10.02 10.40
CA PHE A 14 10.24 9.10 9.32
C PHE A 14 11.75 8.79 9.28
N GLU A 15 12.10 7.72 8.58
CA GLU A 15 13.48 7.37 8.27
C GLU A 15 13.57 6.82 6.84
N ILE A 16 14.69 7.08 6.18
CA ILE A 16 14.97 6.44 4.89
C ILE A 16 15.48 5.04 5.17
N VAL A 17 14.80 4.05 4.60
CA VAL A 17 15.29 2.67 4.61
C VAL A 17 15.52 2.27 3.15
N PRO A 18 16.78 1.97 2.76
CA PRO A 18 17.04 1.48 1.41
C PRO A 18 16.23 0.21 1.16
N ASP A 19 15.75 0.04 -0.07
CA ASP A 19 15.10 -1.20 -0.46
C ASP A 19 16.13 -2.32 -0.40
N GLU A 20 15.99 -3.23 0.57
CA GLU A 20 16.72 -4.49 0.63
C GLU A 20 16.25 -5.35 -0.53
N GLY A 21 16.79 -5.09 -1.71
CA GLY A 21 16.44 -5.80 -2.93
C GLY A 21 16.89 -7.25 -2.87
N ASP A 22 15.95 -8.18 -2.97
CA ASP A 22 16.07 -9.40 -3.79
C ASP A 22 14.75 -10.19 -3.77
N ASP A 23 13.89 -9.99 -4.79
CA ASP A 23 12.78 -10.92 -5.08
C ASP A 23 12.07 -10.69 -6.43
N VAL A 24 12.66 -9.88 -7.33
CA VAL A 24 12.17 -9.78 -8.72
C VAL A 24 12.89 -10.84 -9.52
N THR A 25 12.33 -12.04 -9.55
CA THR A 25 12.84 -13.13 -10.36
C THR A 25 12.55 -12.87 -11.84
N ILE A 26 13.64 -12.76 -12.60
CA ILE A 26 13.76 -12.92 -14.06
C ILE A 26 13.29 -11.70 -14.87
N ASP A 27 14.25 -11.02 -15.50
CA ASP A 27 14.10 -10.01 -16.57
C ASP A 27 13.30 -8.72 -16.25
N ALA A 28 13.42 -8.20 -15.03
CA ALA A 28 13.00 -6.82 -14.77
C ALA A 28 14.02 -5.82 -15.30
N THR A 29 14.02 -5.61 -16.63
CA THR A 29 14.35 -4.26 -17.10
C THR A 29 13.34 -3.32 -16.43
N PRO A 30 13.75 -2.22 -15.78
CA PRO A 30 12.82 -1.20 -15.32
C PRO A 30 12.03 -0.71 -16.53
N LEU A 31 10.85 -1.26 -16.76
CA LEU A 31 10.01 -0.84 -17.87
C LEU A 31 9.55 0.57 -17.55
N SER A 32 9.49 1.41 -18.58
CA SER A 32 8.84 2.70 -18.45
C SER A 32 7.47 2.47 -17.84
N ILE A 33 7.27 3.03 -16.65
CA ILE A 33 6.05 2.94 -15.83
C ILE A 33 4.78 3.24 -16.67
N LYS A 34 4.96 3.93 -17.80
CA LYS A 34 3.95 4.41 -18.74
C LYS A 34 3.30 3.35 -19.64
N ILE A 35 3.76 2.10 -19.70
CA ILE A 35 3.16 1.11 -20.60
C ILE A 35 1.88 0.54 -19.95
N PRO A 36 0.67 0.67 -20.54
CA PRO A 36 -0.56 0.22 -19.89
C PRO A 36 -0.58 -1.28 -19.54
N ILE A 37 -1.11 -1.59 -18.35
CA ILE A 37 -1.43 -2.95 -17.92
C ILE A 37 -2.73 -3.38 -18.60
N ILE A 38 -2.76 -4.58 -19.17
CA ILE A 38 -3.96 -5.14 -19.82
C ILE A 38 -4.53 -6.35 -19.08
N ASP A 39 -3.68 -7.09 -18.36
CA ASP A 39 -4.11 -8.25 -17.59
C ASP A 39 -3.11 -8.60 -16.48
N TYR A 40 -3.48 -9.52 -15.59
CA TYR A 40 -2.57 -10.12 -14.62
C TYR A 40 -2.84 -11.61 -14.45
N LYS A 41 -1.87 -12.39 -13.99
CA LYS A 41 -2.05 -13.81 -13.65
C LYS A 41 -1.28 -14.13 -12.37
N ILE A 42 -1.71 -15.17 -11.67
CA ILE A 42 -0.91 -15.80 -10.63
C ILE A 42 -0.10 -16.91 -11.31
N TYR A 43 1.21 -16.78 -11.30
CA TYR A 43 2.14 -17.79 -11.80
C TYR A 43 2.74 -18.56 -10.63
N HIS A 44 2.87 -19.88 -10.76
CA HIS A 44 3.38 -20.74 -9.70
C HIS A 44 4.67 -21.43 -10.18
N GLU A 45 5.76 -21.26 -9.43
CA GLU A 45 7.04 -21.93 -9.66
C GLU A 45 7.50 -22.61 -8.37
N GLY A 46 7.42 -23.94 -8.34
CA GLY A 46 7.68 -24.71 -7.13
C GLY A 46 6.74 -24.31 -5.99
N LYS A 47 7.31 -23.75 -4.91
CA LYS A 47 6.56 -23.25 -3.74
C LYS A 47 6.29 -21.75 -3.78
N LYS A 48 6.77 -21.04 -4.81
CA LYS A 48 6.63 -19.60 -4.95
C LYS A 48 5.45 -19.28 -5.88
N SER A 49 4.71 -18.23 -5.55
CA SER A 49 3.61 -17.71 -6.36
C SER A 49 3.89 -16.25 -6.70
N PHE A 50 3.78 -15.88 -7.97
CA PHE A 50 4.12 -14.56 -8.48
C PHE A 50 2.91 -13.85 -9.05
N PHE A 51 2.83 -12.55 -8.83
CA PHE A 51 1.96 -11.67 -9.59
C PHE A 51 2.61 -11.40 -10.96
N GLN A 52 2.13 -12.08 -11.99
CA GLN A 52 2.53 -11.82 -13.37
C GLN A 52 1.66 -10.71 -13.96
N ILE A 53 2.25 -9.55 -14.21
CA ILE A 53 1.60 -8.40 -14.82
C ILE A 53 1.85 -8.41 -16.33
N ILE A 54 0.79 -8.31 -17.12
CA ILE A 54 0.83 -8.38 -18.58
C ILE A 54 0.53 -6.99 -19.13
N ARG A 55 1.45 -6.46 -19.93
CA ARG A 55 1.35 -5.12 -20.54
C ARG A 55 0.96 -5.19 -22.01
N VAL A 56 0.46 -4.07 -22.55
CA VAL A 56 -0.07 -3.98 -23.91
C VAL A 56 0.97 -4.26 -25.02
N ASP A 57 2.25 -4.04 -24.74
CA ASP A 57 3.36 -4.33 -25.66
C ASP A 57 3.74 -5.82 -25.69
N GLY A 58 3.00 -6.67 -24.97
CA GLY A 58 3.24 -8.10 -24.85
C GLY A 58 4.29 -8.46 -23.80
N LYS A 59 4.94 -7.48 -23.15
CA LYS A 59 5.90 -7.77 -22.08
C LYS A 59 5.18 -8.15 -20.79
N THR A 60 5.84 -8.99 -20.01
CA THR A 60 5.35 -9.40 -18.70
C THR A 60 6.38 -9.13 -17.61
N GLN A 61 5.92 -8.79 -16.41
CA GLN A 61 6.77 -8.63 -15.24
C GLN A 61 6.23 -9.45 -14.08
N MET A 62 7.10 -10.16 -13.36
CA MET A 62 6.72 -11.01 -12.24
C MET A 62 7.16 -10.38 -10.91
N TYR A 63 6.25 -10.34 -9.95
CA TYR A 63 6.53 -9.84 -8.60
C TYR A 63 6.22 -10.93 -7.57
N LEU A 64 7.20 -11.27 -6.72
CA LEU A 64 6.95 -12.25 -5.66
C LEU A 64 6.07 -11.67 -4.53
N THR A 65 6.23 -10.39 -4.22
CA THR A 65 5.47 -9.73 -3.15
C THR A 65 4.65 -8.55 -3.69
N PHE A 66 3.54 -8.27 -3.02
CA PHE A 66 2.70 -7.11 -3.32
C PHE A 66 3.46 -5.80 -3.07
N SER A 67 4.25 -5.74 -2.00
CA SER A 67 5.15 -4.60 -1.72
C SER A 67 6.09 -4.30 -2.87
N LYS A 68 6.70 -5.33 -3.48
CA LYS A 68 7.61 -5.11 -4.62
C LYS A 68 6.86 -4.62 -5.85
N MET A 69 5.64 -5.11 -6.08
CA MET A 69 4.77 -4.57 -7.13
C MET A 69 4.45 -3.09 -6.86
N LEU A 70 4.08 -2.72 -5.63
CA LEU A 70 3.78 -1.34 -5.23
C LEU A 70 4.96 -0.39 -5.41
N MET A 71 6.20 -0.85 -5.22
CA MET A 71 7.40 -0.04 -5.49
C MET A 71 7.58 0.29 -6.98
N ASN A 72 7.13 -0.59 -7.87
CA ASN A 72 7.29 -0.45 -9.33
C ASN A 72 6.05 0.14 -10.02
N PHE A 73 4.96 0.33 -9.29
CA PHE A 73 3.70 0.85 -9.81
C PHE A 73 3.60 2.32 -9.48
N ASP A 74 3.16 3.11 -10.45
CA ASP A 74 2.57 4.40 -10.13
C ASP A 74 1.10 4.25 -9.71
N ARG A 75 0.51 5.37 -9.31
CA ARG A 75 -0.89 5.42 -8.91
C ARG A 75 -1.85 4.96 -10.02
N GLU A 76 -1.57 5.27 -11.28
CA GLU A 76 -2.41 4.90 -12.44
C GLU A 76 -2.38 3.39 -12.70
N ASN A 77 -1.20 2.77 -12.65
CA ASN A 77 -1.03 1.33 -12.77
C ASN A 77 -1.90 0.59 -11.71
N LEU A 78 -1.95 1.09 -10.47
CA LEU A 78 -2.84 0.51 -9.45
C LEU A 78 -4.34 0.65 -9.77
N GLU A 79 -4.77 1.76 -10.37
CA GLU A 79 -6.19 1.92 -10.77
C GLU A 79 -6.57 0.96 -11.88
N VAL A 80 -5.69 0.83 -12.89
CA VAL A 80 -5.88 -0.09 -14.00
C VAL A 80 -5.93 -1.52 -13.46
N LEU A 81 -5.00 -1.89 -12.59
CA LEU A 81 -5.00 -3.21 -11.95
C LEU A 81 -6.31 -3.46 -11.17
N TRP A 82 -6.79 -2.48 -10.39
CA TRP A 82 -8.06 -2.61 -9.68
C TRP A 82 -9.25 -2.84 -10.62
N ARG A 83 -9.33 -2.12 -11.74
CA ARG A 83 -10.38 -2.30 -12.76
C ARG A 83 -10.35 -3.72 -13.34
N ILE A 84 -9.17 -4.24 -13.65
CA ILE A 84 -8.98 -5.60 -14.18
C ILE A 84 -9.42 -6.64 -13.16
N VAL A 85 -8.92 -6.54 -11.92
CA VAL A 85 -9.26 -7.45 -10.81
C VAL A 85 -10.76 -7.46 -10.56
N LYS A 86 -11.38 -6.28 -10.45
CA LYS A 86 -12.83 -6.14 -10.24
C LYS A 86 -13.64 -6.77 -11.39
N SER A 87 -13.20 -6.63 -12.64
CA SER A 87 -13.86 -7.26 -13.79
C SER A 87 -13.77 -8.78 -13.74
N ARG A 88 -12.62 -9.33 -13.34
CA ARG A 88 -12.38 -10.77 -13.23
C ARG A 88 -13.27 -11.42 -12.17
N PHE A 89 -13.30 -10.89 -10.95
CA PHE A 89 -14.06 -11.50 -9.84
C PHE A 89 -15.59 -11.31 -9.93
N LYS A 90 -16.08 -10.52 -10.89
CA LYS A 90 -17.50 -10.57 -11.28
C LYS A 90 -17.85 -11.86 -12.04
N LYS A 91 -16.88 -12.48 -12.70
CA LYS A 91 -17.07 -13.63 -13.60
C LYS A 91 -16.57 -14.94 -13.01
N THR A 92 -15.51 -14.89 -12.21
CA THR A 92 -14.80 -16.07 -11.70
C THR A 92 -14.66 -16.03 -10.19
N LYS A 93 -14.74 -17.18 -9.53
CA LYS A 93 -14.43 -17.31 -8.10
C LYS A 93 -12.92 -17.44 -7.89
N PRO A 94 -12.38 -16.97 -6.74
CA PRO A 94 -10.99 -17.22 -6.37
C PRO A 94 -10.70 -18.71 -6.27
N VAL A 95 -9.51 -19.13 -6.75
CA VAL A 95 -9.09 -20.53 -6.72
C VAL A 95 -8.06 -20.77 -5.61
N ASP A 96 -7.18 -19.81 -5.36
CA ASP A 96 -6.11 -19.92 -4.36
C ASP A 96 -6.03 -18.71 -3.41
N TYR A 97 -5.08 -18.78 -2.47
CA TYR A 97 -4.85 -17.69 -1.51
C TYR A 97 -4.49 -16.38 -2.21
N MET A 98 -3.66 -16.41 -3.25
CA MET A 98 -3.21 -15.19 -3.95
C MET A 98 -4.36 -14.54 -4.72
N ASP A 99 -5.25 -15.36 -5.29
CA ASP A 99 -6.52 -14.92 -5.88
C ASP A 99 -7.46 -14.26 -4.86
N THR A 100 -7.36 -14.58 -3.57
CA THR A 100 -8.11 -13.87 -2.53
C THR A 100 -7.37 -12.64 -1.98
N PHE A 101 -6.04 -12.72 -1.91
CA PHE A 101 -5.19 -11.73 -1.29
C PHE A 101 -5.16 -10.41 -2.07
N LEU A 102 -4.91 -10.45 -3.38
CA LEU A 102 -4.78 -9.23 -4.19
C LEU A 102 -6.10 -8.44 -4.26
N PRO A 103 -7.27 -9.05 -4.54
CA PRO A 103 -8.53 -8.33 -4.56
C PRO A 103 -8.92 -7.79 -3.19
N PHE A 104 -8.62 -8.50 -2.10
CA PHE A 104 -8.89 -8.02 -0.76
C PHE A 104 -8.13 -6.72 -0.46
N ASN A 105 -6.82 -6.69 -0.75
CA ASN A 105 -6.00 -5.49 -0.53
C ASN A 105 -6.44 -4.33 -1.42
N LEU A 106 -6.67 -4.57 -2.72
CA LEU A 106 -7.13 -3.53 -3.64
C LEU A 106 -8.53 -3.02 -3.26
N LYS A 107 -9.45 -3.90 -2.88
CA LYS A 107 -10.77 -3.49 -2.39
C LYS A 107 -10.66 -2.60 -1.16
N THR A 108 -9.77 -2.94 -0.22
CA THR A 108 -9.50 -2.12 0.96
C THR A 108 -8.97 -0.74 0.58
N MET A 109 -8.14 -0.62 -0.46
CA MET A 109 -7.68 0.69 -0.95
C MET A 109 -8.82 1.51 -1.59
N PHE A 110 -9.55 0.88 -2.52
CA PHE A 110 -10.42 1.60 -3.45
C PHE A 110 -11.88 1.71 -3.01
N GLU A 111 -12.40 0.74 -2.27
CA GLU A 111 -13.82 0.58 -1.93
C GLU A 111 -14.04 0.28 -0.45
N HIS A 112 -13.17 0.77 0.43
CA HIS A 112 -13.37 0.55 1.87
C HIS A 112 -14.68 1.18 2.35
N HIS A 113 -15.25 0.54 3.37
CA HIS A 113 -16.36 1.07 4.12
C HIS A 113 -16.08 0.93 5.61
N VAL A 114 -16.54 1.90 6.42
CA VAL A 114 -16.31 1.91 7.88
C VAL A 114 -16.80 0.63 8.60
N LYS A 115 -17.80 -0.04 8.02
CA LYS A 115 -18.35 -1.31 8.55
C LYS A 115 -17.59 -2.57 8.11
N ASP A 116 -16.56 -2.44 7.28
CA ASP A 116 -15.79 -3.59 6.82
C ASP A 116 -15.10 -4.28 8.00
N ASN A 117 -15.14 -5.61 8.00
CA ASN A 117 -14.56 -6.42 9.07
C ASN A 117 -13.04 -6.20 9.24
N VAL A 118 -12.37 -5.75 8.19
CA VAL A 118 -10.92 -5.44 8.20
C VAL A 118 -10.57 -4.45 9.32
N TRP A 119 -11.47 -3.51 9.64
CA TRP A 119 -11.24 -2.49 10.67
C TRP A 119 -11.46 -2.99 12.10
N LYS A 120 -12.20 -4.09 12.28
CA LYS A 120 -12.42 -4.71 13.60
C LYS A 120 -11.14 -5.31 14.19
N SER A 121 -10.12 -5.56 13.36
CA SER A 121 -8.82 -6.08 13.79
C SER A 121 -8.03 -5.10 14.68
N GLN A 122 -8.45 -3.82 14.70
CA GLN A 122 -7.88 -2.75 15.51
C GLN A 122 -8.55 -2.62 16.89
N GLN A 123 -9.48 -3.50 17.25
CA GLN A 123 -10.14 -3.45 18.56
C GLN A 123 -9.16 -3.78 19.69
N GLY A 124 -9.13 -2.93 20.72
CA GLY A 124 -8.21 -3.05 21.85
C GLY A 124 -6.91 -2.25 21.67
N LEU A 125 -5.95 -2.47 22.56
CA LEU A 125 -4.65 -1.80 22.55
C LEU A 125 -3.66 -2.52 21.62
N VAL A 126 -4.03 -2.64 20.33
CA VAL A 126 -3.19 -3.35 19.35
C VAL A 126 -1.93 -2.54 19.04
N LYS A 127 -0.77 -3.20 19.10
CA LYS A 127 0.53 -2.59 18.80
C LYS A 127 0.77 -2.43 17.30
N VAL A 128 1.23 -1.26 16.88
CA VAL A 128 1.79 -1.01 15.54
C VAL A 128 3.24 -1.52 15.52
N LEU A 129 3.56 -2.36 14.55
CA LEU A 129 4.87 -2.98 14.39
C LEU A 129 5.71 -2.32 13.30
N ASN A 130 5.08 -1.91 12.20
CA ASN A 130 5.78 -1.32 11.07
C ASN A 130 4.89 -0.32 10.33
N TRP A 131 5.49 0.70 9.74
CA TRP A 131 4.84 1.67 8.88
C TRP A 131 5.76 2.02 7.70
N LYS A 132 5.33 1.73 6.48
CA LYS A 132 6.14 1.94 5.27
C LYS A 132 5.35 2.69 4.20
N LEU A 133 6.01 3.57 3.47
CA LEU A 133 5.45 4.31 2.34
C LEU A 133 5.99 3.77 1.01
N PHE A 134 5.10 3.68 0.03
CA PHE A 134 5.40 3.41 -1.37
C PHE A 134 5.08 4.65 -2.20
N ASP A 135 6.11 5.48 -2.42
CA ASP A 135 5.98 6.83 -2.99
C ASP A 135 5.35 6.82 -4.39
N SER A 136 5.83 5.94 -5.28
CA SER A 136 5.35 5.83 -6.66
C SER A 136 3.85 5.51 -6.74
N SER A 137 3.40 4.52 -5.96
CA SER A 137 2.02 4.03 -5.98
C SER A 137 1.06 4.82 -5.09
N ARG A 138 1.58 5.74 -4.27
CA ARG A 138 0.83 6.49 -3.26
C ARG A 138 0.09 5.61 -2.25
N VAL A 139 0.74 4.52 -1.85
CA VAL A 139 0.24 3.56 -0.85
C VAL A 139 1.13 3.59 0.37
N HIS A 140 0.55 3.52 1.56
CA HIS A 140 1.30 3.19 2.77
C HIS A 140 0.80 1.88 3.38
N TYR A 141 1.73 1.19 4.02
CA TYR A 141 1.55 -0.11 4.63
C TYR A 141 1.72 0.00 6.13
N VAL A 142 0.68 -0.36 6.87
CA VAL A 142 0.68 -0.38 8.34
C VAL A 142 0.57 -1.83 8.78
N THR A 143 1.52 -2.29 9.58
CA THR A 143 1.49 -3.61 10.21
C THR A 143 1.12 -3.46 11.67
N LEU A 144 0.02 -4.08 12.06
CA LEU A 144 -0.34 -4.31 13.45
C LEU A 144 0.06 -5.74 13.85
N GLN A 145 0.06 -6.02 15.15
CA GLN A 145 0.31 -7.37 15.65
C GLN A 145 -0.69 -8.42 15.13
N SER A 146 -1.92 -8.02 14.80
CA SER A 146 -2.99 -8.91 14.35
C SER A 146 -3.23 -8.91 12.84
N MET A 147 -2.91 -7.82 12.15
CA MET A 147 -3.32 -7.56 10.77
C MET A 147 -2.41 -6.53 10.12
N SER A 148 -2.36 -6.51 8.80
CA SER A 148 -1.72 -5.43 8.07
C SER A 148 -2.64 -4.81 7.01
N PHE A 149 -2.41 -3.54 6.72
CA PHE A 149 -3.22 -2.75 5.81
C PHE A 149 -2.32 -2.12 4.75
N HIS A 150 -2.72 -2.25 3.49
CA HIS A 150 -2.24 -1.38 2.44
C HIS A 150 -3.34 -0.38 2.10
N ILE A 151 -3.07 0.90 2.29
CA ILE A 151 -4.05 1.99 2.20
C ILE A 151 -3.48 3.19 1.45
N LEU A 152 -4.34 3.98 0.81
CA LEU A 152 -3.93 5.10 -0.04
C LEU A 152 -3.59 6.34 0.79
N VAL A 153 -2.52 7.05 0.42
CA VAL A 153 -2.09 8.26 1.13
C VAL A 153 -3.14 9.36 1.09
N GLU A 154 -3.88 9.49 -0.01
CA GLU A 154 -4.87 10.58 -0.17
C GLU A 154 -6.22 10.34 0.52
N LYS A 155 -6.44 9.18 1.16
CA LYS A 155 -7.73 8.83 1.77
C LYS A 155 -7.64 8.71 3.28
N ILE A 156 -8.70 9.15 3.96
CA ILE A 156 -8.86 8.93 5.39
C ILE A 156 -9.49 7.54 5.59
N TYR A 157 -8.82 6.70 6.38
CA TYR A 157 -9.31 5.36 6.75
C TYR A 157 -9.72 5.32 8.22
N PRO A 158 -10.62 4.41 8.63
CA PRO A 158 -11.11 4.32 10.01
C PRO A 158 -10.07 3.63 10.93
N LEU A 159 -8.85 4.19 10.95
CA LEU A 159 -7.82 3.85 11.92
C LEU A 159 -8.23 4.42 13.28
N THR A 160 -8.00 3.65 14.34
CA THR A 160 -8.32 4.12 15.70
C THR A 160 -7.37 5.25 16.12
N ASN A 161 -7.82 6.13 17.02
CA ASN A 161 -6.96 7.18 17.58
C ASN A 161 -5.69 6.57 18.21
N HIS A 162 -5.82 5.43 18.90
CA HIS A 162 -4.70 4.68 19.45
C HIS A 162 -3.68 4.23 18.37
N THR A 163 -4.15 3.75 17.22
CA THR A 163 -3.28 3.38 16.09
C THR A 163 -2.58 4.61 15.51
N LEU A 164 -3.31 5.70 15.29
CA LEU A 164 -2.75 6.95 14.75
C LEU A 164 -1.70 7.57 15.69
N GLN A 165 -1.91 7.50 17.01
CA GLN A 165 -0.94 7.96 18.00
C GLN A 165 0.37 7.17 17.94
N GLN A 166 0.28 5.84 17.84
CA GLN A 166 1.47 4.99 17.69
C GLN A 166 2.20 5.26 16.37
N LEU A 167 1.47 5.43 15.27
CA LEU A 167 2.07 5.79 13.98
C LEU A 167 2.82 7.12 14.05
N PHE A 168 2.32 8.09 14.80
CA PHE A 168 2.94 9.41 14.89
C PHE A 168 4.10 9.47 15.90
N ASN A 169 4.02 8.73 17.02
CA ASN A 169 4.94 8.87 18.15
C ASN A 169 5.88 7.68 18.36
N ASP A 170 5.44 6.46 18.04
CA ASP A 170 6.11 5.23 18.49
C ASP A 170 6.81 4.48 17.34
N VAL A 171 6.36 4.68 16.10
CA VAL A 171 6.89 4.02 14.91
C VAL A 171 7.34 5.06 13.90
N LYS A 172 8.52 4.86 13.32
CA LYS A 172 8.99 5.71 12.22
C LYS A 172 8.42 5.24 10.90
N LEU A 173 7.90 6.18 10.11
CA LEU A 173 7.54 5.90 8.74
C LEU A 173 8.79 5.60 7.92
N GLN A 174 8.85 4.41 7.33
CA GLN A 174 9.92 4.02 6.41
C GLN A 174 9.63 4.56 5.02
N VAL A 175 10.56 5.33 4.45
CA VAL A 175 10.46 5.90 3.10
C VAL A 175 11.63 5.43 2.24
N ASN A 176 11.42 5.30 0.93
CA ASN A 176 12.47 4.82 0.03
C ASN A 176 13.34 5.96 -0.53
N TYR A 177 12.72 7.03 -1.08
CA TYR A 177 13.46 8.11 -1.74
C TYR A 177 12.82 9.49 -1.63
N GLU A 178 11.48 9.61 -1.68
CA GLU A 178 10.81 10.92 -1.82
C GLU A 178 10.09 11.34 -0.52
N TYR A 179 10.49 12.49 0.03
CA TYR A 179 9.95 12.97 1.31
C TYR A 179 8.64 13.75 1.19
N GLU A 180 8.31 14.32 0.01
CA GLU A 180 7.13 15.18 -0.11
C GLU A 180 5.84 14.44 0.25
N MET A 181 5.69 13.23 -0.29
CA MET A 181 4.61 12.33 0.06
C MET A 181 4.60 11.94 1.54
N ALA A 182 5.77 11.77 2.16
CA ALA A 182 5.87 11.48 3.58
C ALA A 182 5.31 12.62 4.43
N PHE A 183 5.62 13.87 4.07
CA PHE A 183 5.06 15.04 4.73
C PHE A 183 3.53 15.12 4.54
N ASP A 184 3.03 14.86 3.35
CA ASP A 184 1.58 14.86 3.08
C ASP A 184 0.85 13.80 3.91
N LEU A 185 1.40 12.58 3.98
CA LEU A 185 0.85 11.51 4.81
C LEU A 185 0.88 11.88 6.30
N LEU A 186 2.00 12.41 6.80
CA LEU A 186 2.13 12.80 8.19
C LEU A 186 1.18 13.95 8.57
N ARG A 187 0.98 14.93 7.68
CA ARG A 187 -0.02 15.98 7.86
C ARG A 187 -1.43 15.42 7.89
N LEU A 188 -1.74 14.45 7.04
CA LEU A 188 -3.05 13.78 7.05
C LEU A 188 -3.29 13.04 8.37
N VAL A 189 -2.31 12.28 8.86
CA VAL A 189 -2.39 11.58 10.15
C VAL A 189 -2.57 12.58 11.30
N LYS A 190 -1.78 13.66 11.32
CA LYS A 190 -1.87 14.74 12.33
C LYS A 190 -3.24 15.43 12.30
N LYS A 191 -3.81 15.65 11.12
CA LYS A 191 -5.16 16.19 10.94
C LYS A 191 -6.21 15.22 11.48
N GLN A 192 -6.13 13.94 11.10
CA GLN A 192 -7.06 12.91 11.57
C GLN A 192 -7.01 12.71 13.08
N LEU A 193 -5.84 12.85 13.72
CA LEU A 193 -5.71 12.83 15.18
C LEU A 193 -6.48 13.97 15.86
N LYS A 194 -6.54 15.14 15.23
CA LYS A 194 -7.23 16.33 15.78
C LYS A 194 -8.73 16.31 15.50
N GLU A 195 -9.12 15.93 14.29
CA GLU A 195 -10.49 16.06 13.79
C GLU A 195 -11.29 14.74 13.91
N GLY A 196 -10.62 13.62 14.12
CA GLY A 196 -11.21 12.29 14.10
C GLY A 196 -11.42 11.75 12.67
N TYR A 197 -12.07 10.58 12.59
CA TYR A 197 -12.45 9.99 11.31
C TYR A 197 -13.78 10.59 10.82
N VAL A 198 -13.71 11.31 9.71
CA VAL A 198 -14.90 11.78 8.96
C VAL A 198 -14.96 10.97 7.67
N PRO A 199 -15.96 10.10 7.47
CA PRO A 199 -16.13 9.40 6.20
C PRO A 199 -16.35 10.41 5.07
N GLU A 200 -15.70 10.18 3.93
CA GLU A 200 -15.98 10.89 2.67
C GLU A 200 -17.36 10.54 2.10
#